data_AF-A0A257JHP4-F1
#
_entry.id   AF-A0A257JHP4-F1
#
_cell.length_a   1.000
_cell.length_b   1.000
_cell.length_c   1.000
_cell.angle_alpha   90.00
_cell.angle_beta   90.00
_cell.angle_gamma   90.00
#
_symmetry.space_group_name_H-M   'P 1'
#
loop_
_entity.id
_entity.type
_entity.pdbx_description
1 polymer ?
#
loop_
_entity_poly.entity_id
_entity_poly.type
_entity_poly.pdbx_seq_one_letter_code
_entity_poly.pdbx_strand_id
1 'polypeptide(L)'
;MTLLRRHLLALGATGLAVPAFVRHARAADEPRFALGIASGQPQASSLVLWTRLTGPALPDEVPVDWVLAHDEACTQVVARGTERAVAADAHSVHAEPTGLAPGRGYFYRFSALGQHSPVGRTRTAPAPDAAATLRAVLASCQRYDTGHWAAWRHAAAREADLVIFVGDYIYEYAAPKGAVRPHSQPLARTLAHFRDRYALYKSDPALQSAHANAPWLVVWDDHEVENDYANDRGQRLTGAELLALRAAGYQAWWEHMPVPKAMRPVGPDARI
;
A
#
# COMPACT_ATOMS: atom_id res chain seq x y z
N MET A 1 -23.42 59.42 42.51
CA MET A 1 -24.73 58.82 42.16
C MET A 1 -24.91 58.90 40.65
N THR A 2 -24.95 57.74 39.97
CA THR A 2 -26.03 57.32 39.05
C THR A 2 -26.81 58.44 38.31
N LEU A 3 -27.07 58.46 36.99
CA LEU A 3 -27.26 57.43 35.95
C LEU A 3 -27.25 58.09 34.53
N LEU A 4 -26.78 57.31 33.54
CA LEU A 4 -27.24 57.06 32.15
C LEU A 4 -28.38 57.95 31.56
N ARG A 5 -28.50 58.31 30.26
CA ARG A 5 -28.45 57.51 29.00
C ARG A 5 -28.92 58.46 27.86
N ARG A 6 -28.30 58.57 26.67
CA ARG A 6 -28.64 57.86 25.42
C ARG A 6 -27.91 58.51 24.25
N HIS A 7 -27.13 57.74 23.49
CA HIS A 7 -26.82 58.02 22.09
C HIS A 7 -27.38 56.87 21.25
N LEU A 8 -28.22 57.23 20.27
CA LEU A 8 -28.64 56.37 19.17
C LEU A 8 -27.73 56.68 17.99
N LEU A 9 -27.00 55.70 17.49
CA LEU A 9 -26.45 55.71 16.14
C LEU A 9 -26.74 54.35 15.50
N ALA A 10 -27.48 54.42 14.40
CA ALA A 10 -27.78 53.31 13.51
C ALA A 10 -26.54 52.96 12.69
N LEU A 11 -26.31 51.66 12.48
CA LEU A 11 -25.53 51.17 11.36
C LEU A 11 -26.23 49.94 10.77
N GLY A 12 -26.53 50.05 9.48
CA GLY A 12 -27.14 48.99 8.68
C GLY A 12 -26.18 47.84 8.45
N ALA A 13 -26.71 46.62 8.56
CA ALA A 13 -26.03 45.40 8.15
C ALA A 13 -26.53 44.99 6.76
N THR A 14 -25.72 45.24 5.73
CA THR A 14 -25.86 44.60 4.42
C THR A 14 -25.30 43.18 4.54
N GLY A 15 -26.20 42.20 4.65
CA GLY A 15 -25.85 40.79 4.60
C GLY A 15 -25.44 40.37 3.18
N LEU A 16 -24.16 40.16 2.95
CA LEU A 16 -23.67 39.42 1.77
C LEU A 16 -23.91 37.93 2.00
N ALA A 17 -24.96 37.39 1.39
CA ALA A 17 -25.18 35.96 1.29
C ALA A 17 -24.16 35.37 0.30
N VAL A 18 -23.10 34.75 0.81
CA VAL A 18 -22.21 33.91 -0.01
C VAL A 18 -22.91 32.57 -0.23
N PRO A 19 -23.21 32.16 -1.47
CA PRO A 19 -23.77 30.84 -1.70
C PRO A 19 -22.72 29.78 -1.34
N ALA A 20 -22.99 29.03 -0.28
CA ALA A 20 -22.23 27.82 0.05
C ALA A 20 -22.54 26.77 -1.03
N PHE A 21 -21.69 26.68 -2.04
CA PHE A 21 -21.71 25.55 -2.98
C PHE A 21 -21.26 24.29 -2.22
N VAL A 22 -22.22 23.56 -1.66
CA VAL A 22 -22.00 22.21 -1.16
C VAL A 22 -21.72 21.31 -2.37
N ARG A 23 -20.43 21.14 -2.68
CA ARG A 23 -19.99 20.10 -3.62
C ARG A 23 -20.43 18.76 -3.04
N HIS A 24 -21.44 18.14 -3.64
CA HIS A 24 -21.79 16.77 -3.34
C HIS A 24 -20.63 15.91 -3.86
N ALA A 25 -19.91 15.24 -2.95
CA ALA A 25 -18.86 14.30 -3.32
C ALA A 25 -19.47 13.25 -4.26
N ARG A 26 -19.02 13.24 -5.51
CA ARG A 26 -19.38 12.19 -6.47
C ARG A 26 -18.48 10.99 -6.19
N ALA A 27 -18.90 9.78 -6.56
CA ALA A 27 -18.04 8.60 -6.50
C ALA A 27 -16.70 8.78 -7.27
N ALA A 28 -16.62 9.76 -8.19
CA ALA A 28 -15.39 10.15 -8.87
C ALA A 28 -14.36 10.91 -8.00
N ASP A 29 -14.77 11.47 -6.86
CA ASP A 29 -13.93 12.30 -5.97
C ASP A 29 -13.14 11.46 -4.94
N GLU A 30 -13.42 10.16 -4.82
CA GLU A 30 -12.74 9.28 -3.87
C GLU A 30 -11.42 8.76 -4.44
N PRO A 31 -10.28 8.92 -3.74
CA PRO A 31 -9.00 8.39 -4.22
C PRO A 31 -9.05 6.87 -4.41
N ARG A 32 -8.84 6.41 -5.65
CA ARG A 32 -8.84 4.98 -5.99
C ARG A 32 -7.51 4.28 -5.70
N PHE A 33 -6.44 5.05 -5.52
CA PHE A 33 -5.08 4.54 -5.25
C PHE A 33 -4.60 4.96 -3.85
N ALA A 34 -5.50 4.95 -2.85
CA ALA A 34 -5.21 5.49 -1.52
C ALA A 34 -4.15 4.70 -0.72
N LEU A 35 -3.83 3.47 -1.14
CA LEU A 35 -2.79 2.63 -0.55
C LEU A 35 -1.45 2.70 -1.31
N GLY A 36 -1.36 3.64 -2.27
CA GLY A 36 -0.21 3.82 -3.12
C GLY A 36 -0.03 2.68 -4.12
N ILE A 37 1.18 2.61 -4.65
CA ILE A 37 1.64 1.65 -5.65
C ILE A 37 2.95 1.04 -5.16
N ALA A 38 3.33 -0.11 -5.70
CA ALA A 38 4.60 -0.75 -5.40
C ALA A 38 5.13 -1.50 -6.63
N SER A 39 6.40 -1.85 -6.61
CA SER A 39 6.97 -2.85 -7.51
C SER A 39 7.84 -3.82 -6.73
N GLY A 40 8.10 -4.99 -7.30
CA GLY A 40 8.83 -6.03 -6.57
C GLY A 40 9.25 -7.19 -7.43
N GLN A 41 9.95 -8.13 -6.79
CA GLN A 41 10.46 -9.35 -7.42
C GLN A 41 11.20 -9.07 -8.74
N PRO A 42 12.16 -8.14 -8.76
CA PRO A 42 12.85 -7.77 -9.98
C PRO A 42 13.71 -8.95 -10.47
N GLN A 43 13.51 -9.31 -11.73
CA GLN A 43 14.32 -10.26 -12.48
C GLN A 43 15.09 -9.50 -13.58
N ALA A 44 15.97 -10.21 -14.29
CA ALA A 44 16.75 -9.61 -15.37
C ALA A 44 15.88 -9.06 -16.51
N SER A 45 14.71 -9.66 -16.76
CA SER A 45 13.82 -9.27 -17.87
C SER A 45 12.35 -9.10 -17.48
N SER A 46 12.05 -9.13 -16.19
CA SER A 46 10.69 -8.95 -15.67
C SER A 46 10.70 -8.38 -14.26
N LEU A 47 9.52 -7.97 -13.79
CA LEU A 47 9.27 -7.54 -12.42
C LEU A 47 7.76 -7.58 -12.17
N VAL A 48 7.34 -7.36 -10.93
CA VAL A 48 5.94 -7.19 -10.54
C VAL A 48 5.65 -5.71 -10.33
N LEU A 49 4.51 -5.23 -10.83
CA LEU A 49 3.90 -3.96 -10.46
C LEU A 49 2.64 -4.25 -9.63
N TRP A 50 2.43 -3.49 -8.57
CA TRP A 50 1.34 -3.70 -7.64
C TRP A 50 0.57 -2.42 -7.32
N THR A 51 -0.75 -2.55 -7.17
CA THR A 51 -1.61 -1.57 -6.52
C THR A 51 -2.85 -2.26 -5.96
N ARG A 52 -3.63 -1.58 -5.12
CA ARG A 52 -4.97 -2.02 -4.71
C ARG A 52 -5.97 -0.89 -4.86
N LEU A 53 -7.10 -1.15 -5.51
CA LEU A 53 -8.17 -0.16 -5.64
C LEU A 53 -8.90 0.02 -4.31
N THR A 54 -9.23 1.27 -3.99
CA THR A 54 -9.96 1.63 -2.78
C THR A 54 -11.26 2.38 -3.07
N GLY A 55 -12.13 2.41 -2.06
CA GLY A 55 -13.38 3.17 -2.03
C GLY A 55 -14.63 2.28 -1.98
N PRO A 56 -15.77 2.84 -1.55
CA PRO A 56 -17.04 2.13 -1.47
C PRO A 56 -17.53 1.63 -2.83
N ALA A 57 -18.30 0.53 -2.77
CA ALA A 57 -19.12 0.02 -3.87
C ALA A 57 -18.38 -0.15 -5.20
N LEU A 58 -17.12 -0.60 -5.17
CA LEU A 58 -16.43 -1.04 -6.38
C LEU A 58 -17.23 -2.19 -7.04
N PRO A 59 -17.35 -2.22 -8.38
CA PRO A 59 -17.85 -3.39 -9.09
C PRO A 59 -17.07 -4.65 -8.72
N ASP A 60 -17.68 -5.83 -8.85
CA ASP A 60 -17.03 -7.11 -8.54
C ASP A 60 -15.70 -7.31 -9.29
N GLU A 61 -15.61 -6.72 -10.48
CA GLU A 61 -14.41 -6.70 -11.30
C GLU A 61 -14.21 -5.29 -11.88
N VAL A 62 -12.98 -4.77 -11.76
CA VAL A 62 -12.59 -3.47 -12.32
C VAL A 62 -11.37 -3.66 -13.22
N PRO A 63 -11.42 -3.24 -14.50
CA PRO A 63 -10.24 -3.20 -15.35
C PRO A 63 -9.28 -2.12 -14.86
N VAL A 64 -8.00 -2.47 -14.75
CA VAL A 64 -6.92 -1.57 -14.33
C VAL A 64 -5.84 -1.60 -15.38
N ASP A 65 -5.68 -0.48 -16.09
CA ASP A 65 -4.61 -0.32 -17.06
C ASP A 65 -3.30 0.01 -16.34
N TRP A 66 -2.19 -0.50 -16.85
CA TRP A 66 -0.86 -0.17 -16.38
C TRP A 66 0.06 0.14 -17.55
N VAL A 67 1.00 1.04 -17.32
CA VAL A 67 2.07 1.39 -18.25
C VAL A 67 3.42 1.34 -17.54
N LEU A 68 4.45 0.94 -18.27
CA LEU A 68 5.86 1.03 -17.92
C LEU A 68 6.55 1.88 -18.99
N ALA A 69 7.39 2.82 -18.60
CA ALA A 69 7.99 3.82 -19.48
C ALA A 69 9.43 4.15 -19.11
N HIS A 70 10.15 4.79 -20.04
CA HIS A 70 11.51 5.30 -19.81
C HIS A 70 11.56 6.66 -19.10
N ASP A 71 10.46 7.40 -19.08
CA ASP A 71 10.35 8.75 -18.54
C ASP A 71 9.21 8.87 -17.52
N GLU A 72 9.35 9.80 -16.58
CA GLU A 72 8.40 10.04 -15.49
C GLU A 72 7.03 10.51 -15.98
N ALA A 73 6.96 11.22 -17.11
CA ALA A 73 5.68 11.62 -17.71
C ALA A 73 4.91 10.41 -18.30
N CYS A 74 5.56 9.26 -18.42
CA CYS A 74 5.07 8.04 -19.06
C CYS A 74 4.69 8.26 -20.54
N THR A 75 5.53 8.97 -21.29
CA THR A 75 5.31 9.23 -22.73
C THR A 75 6.06 8.22 -23.62
N GLN A 76 7.20 7.72 -23.17
CA GLN A 76 8.03 6.71 -23.83
C GLN A 76 7.71 5.32 -23.26
N VAL A 77 6.52 4.82 -23.59
CA VAL A 77 6.00 3.53 -23.10
C VAL A 77 6.78 2.36 -23.69
N VAL A 78 7.26 1.46 -22.82
CA VAL A 78 7.97 0.22 -23.20
C VAL A 78 7.10 -1.03 -23.05
N ALA A 79 6.16 -1.01 -22.11
CA ALA A 79 5.21 -2.08 -21.89
C ALA A 79 3.92 -1.49 -21.33
N ARG A 80 2.79 -2.15 -21.61
CA ARG A 80 1.48 -1.81 -21.06
C ARG A 80 0.60 -3.03 -21.07
N GLY A 81 -0.46 -2.98 -20.27
CA GLY A 81 -1.47 -4.01 -20.25
C GLY A 81 -2.65 -3.60 -19.38
N THR A 82 -3.57 -4.55 -19.21
CA THR A 82 -4.75 -4.38 -18.37
C THR A 82 -4.87 -5.60 -17.49
N GLU A 83 -5.06 -5.37 -16.20
CA GLU A 83 -5.36 -6.40 -15.21
C GLU A 83 -6.82 -6.29 -14.77
N ARG A 84 -7.38 -7.40 -14.27
CA ARG A 84 -8.72 -7.42 -13.68
C ARG A 84 -8.59 -7.46 -12.16
N ALA A 85 -8.90 -6.33 -11.51
CA ALA A 85 -8.97 -6.26 -10.06
C ALA A 85 -10.32 -6.82 -9.59
N VAL A 86 -10.30 -7.96 -8.90
CA VAL A 86 -11.51 -8.67 -8.46
C VAL A 86 -11.78 -8.52 -6.97
N ALA A 87 -13.05 -8.49 -6.57
CA ALA A 87 -13.47 -8.35 -5.18
C ALA A 87 -12.96 -9.48 -4.28
N ALA A 88 -12.84 -10.70 -4.82
CA ALA A 88 -12.32 -11.86 -4.11
C ALA A 88 -10.89 -11.65 -3.58
N ASP A 89 -10.08 -10.87 -4.30
CA ASP A 89 -8.69 -10.53 -3.99
C ASP A 89 -8.59 -9.06 -3.53
N ALA A 90 -9.65 -8.54 -2.91
CA ALA A 90 -9.71 -7.18 -2.38
C ALA A 90 -9.41 -6.08 -3.41
N HIS A 91 -9.65 -6.35 -4.70
CA HIS A 91 -9.29 -5.48 -5.82
C HIS A 91 -7.79 -5.13 -5.88
N SER A 92 -6.93 -6.04 -5.43
CA SER A 92 -5.49 -5.95 -5.68
C SER A 92 -5.15 -6.26 -7.14
N VAL A 93 -4.07 -5.66 -7.62
CA VAL A 93 -3.52 -5.85 -8.96
C VAL A 93 -2.07 -6.27 -8.83
N HIS A 94 -1.70 -7.33 -9.55
CA HIS A 94 -0.33 -7.75 -9.75
C HIS A 94 -0.11 -7.83 -11.25
N ALA A 95 0.64 -6.89 -11.84
CA ALA A 95 1.00 -6.91 -13.25
C ALA A 95 2.44 -7.40 -13.42
N GLU A 96 2.70 -8.24 -14.42
CA GLU A 96 3.99 -8.91 -14.60
C GLU A 96 4.58 -8.60 -16.00
N PRO A 97 5.07 -7.38 -16.25
CA PRO A 97 5.74 -7.06 -17.49
C PRO A 97 6.98 -7.95 -17.69
N THR A 98 7.17 -8.43 -18.92
CA THR A 98 8.30 -9.27 -19.33
C THR A 98 9.01 -8.69 -20.55
N GLY A 99 10.15 -9.27 -20.94
CA GLY A 99 10.93 -8.81 -22.11
C GLY A 99 11.67 -7.48 -21.87
N LEU A 100 11.90 -7.13 -20.60
CA LEU A 100 12.57 -5.88 -20.21
C LEU A 100 14.10 -6.01 -20.34
N ALA A 101 14.78 -4.86 -20.46
CA ALA A 101 16.23 -4.81 -20.46
C ALA A 101 16.76 -5.00 -19.02
N PRO A 102 17.86 -5.77 -18.82
CA PRO A 102 18.43 -5.99 -17.49
C PRO A 102 19.09 -4.74 -16.90
N GLY A 103 19.09 -4.65 -15.58
CA GLY A 103 19.74 -3.60 -14.80
C GLY A 103 19.18 -2.20 -15.06
N ARG A 104 17.96 -2.08 -15.59
CA ARG A 104 17.42 -0.82 -16.14
C ARG A 104 16.32 -0.25 -15.24
N GLY A 105 16.40 1.05 -14.99
CA GLY A 105 15.35 1.81 -14.33
C GLY A 105 14.18 2.14 -15.27
N TYR A 106 12.98 2.15 -14.71
CA TYR A 106 11.72 2.46 -15.41
C TYR A 106 10.78 3.26 -14.50
N PHE A 107 9.82 3.92 -15.13
CA PHE A 107 8.69 4.56 -14.46
C PHE A 107 7.39 3.80 -14.77
N TYR A 108 6.45 3.74 -13.83
CA TYR A 108 5.18 3.07 -14.04
C TYR A 108 4.01 3.81 -13.42
N ARG A 109 2.80 3.56 -13.95
CA ARG A 109 1.55 4.16 -13.48
C ARG A 109 0.37 3.24 -13.78
N PHE A 110 -0.63 3.27 -12.91
CA PHE A 110 -1.92 2.60 -13.11
C PHE A 110 -3.03 3.61 -13.44
N SER A 111 -4.07 3.14 -14.12
CA SER A 111 -5.27 3.91 -14.42
C SER A 111 -6.51 3.04 -14.25
N ALA A 112 -7.50 3.54 -13.52
CA ALA A 112 -8.78 2.87 -13.32
C ALA A 112 -9.85 3.88 -12.93
N LEU A 113 -11.10 3.64 -13.36
CA LEU A 113 -12.25 4.44 -12.94
C LEU A 113 -12.07 5.96 -13.16
N GLY A 114 -11.39 6.33 -14.25
CA GLY A 114 -11.12 7.73 -14.59
C GLY A 114 -10.03 8.42 -13.76
N GLN A 115 -9.30 7.68 -12.91
CA GLN A 115 -8.20 8.21 -12.11
C GLN A 115 -6.87 7.57 -12.49
N HIS A 116 -5.79 8.31 -12.25
CA HIS A 116 -4.43 7.82 -12.34
C HIS A 116 -3.83 7.63 -10.95
N SER A 117 -3.02 6.59 -10.78
CA SER A 117 -2.16 6.46 -9.61
C SER A 117 -1.04 7.53 -9.64
N PRO A 118 -0.32 7.72 -8.52
CA PRO A 118 1.02 8.31 -8.59
C PRO A 118 1.91 7.59 -9.61
N VAL A 119 3.00 8.23 -10.02
CA VAL A 119 4.05 7.57 -10.81
C VAL A 119 5.06 6.94 -9.86
N GLY A 120 5.42 5.68 -10.12
CA GLY A 120 6.45 4.96 -9.38
C GLY A 120 7.70 4.76 -10.22
N ARG A 121 8.83 4.53 -9.55
CA ARG A 121 10.13 4.14 -10.09
C ARG A 121 10.39 2.69 -9.74
N THR A 122 10.90 1.94 -10.69
CA THR A 122 11.29 0.53 -10.51
C THR A 122 12.57 0.25 -11.28
N ARG A 123 13.15 -0.94 -11.06
CA ARG A 123 14.37 -1.38 -11.76
C ARG A 123 14.34 -2.90 -11.94
N THR A 124 14.79 -3.38 -13.10
CA THR A 124 15.07 -4.82 -13.31
C THR A 124 16.41 -5.22 -12.68
N ALA A 125 16.53 -6.48 -12.28
CA ALA A 125 17.82 -6.99 -11.80
C ALA A 125 18.87 -6.93 -12.92
N PRO A 126 20.17 -6.81 -12.60
CA PRO A 126 21.24 -7.00 -13.58
C PRO A 126 21.15 -8.38 -14.26
N ALA A 127 21.83 -8.54 -15.41
CA ALA A 127 22.00 -9.86 -16.00
C ALA A 127 22.78 -10.77 -15.01
N PRO A 128 22.54 -12.10 -15.00
CA PRO A 128 23.17 -13.01 -14.02
C PRO A 128 24.70 -12.97 -13.97
N ASP A 129 25.34 -12.62 -15.08
CA ASP A 129 26.79 -12.54 -15.28
C ASP A 129 27.33 -11.09 -15.21
N ALA A 130 26.47 -10.10 -14.98
CA ALA A 130 26.88 -8.71 -14.91
C ALA A 130 27.54 -8.37 -13.56
N ALA A 131 28.72 -7.75 -13.62
CA ALA A 131 29.30 -7.08 -12.46
C ALA A 131 28.53 -5.79 -12.17
N ALA A 132 27.75 -5.76 -11.08
CA ALA A 132 26.94 -4.62 -10.68
C ALA A 132 27.13 -4.28 -9.20
N THR A 133 27.02 -2.98 -8.88
CA THR A 133 26.92 -2.52 -7.48
C THR A 133 25.46 -2.47 -7.09
N LEU A 134 25.15 -2.91 -5.87
CA LEU A 134 23.80 -2.87 -5.31
C LEU A 134 23.74 -1.88 -4.15
N ARG A 135 22.87 -0.87 -4.24
CA ARG A 135 22.46 -0.08 -3.08
C ARG A 135 21.11 -0.60 -2.56
N ALA A 136 21.16 -1.33 -1.45
CA ALA A 136 19.96 -1.88 -0.83
C ALA A 136 19.57 -1.14 0.46
N VAL A 137 18.27 -1.10 0.74
CA VAL A 137 17.72 -0.86 2.08
C VAL A 137 17.28 -2.20 2.65
N LEU A 138 17.74 -2.54 3.85
CA LEU A 138 17.27 -3.69 4.62
C LEU A 138 16.41 -3.19 5.77
N ALA A 139 15.19 -3.73 5.92
CA ALA A 139 14.26 -3.32 6.96
C ALA A 139 13.38 -4.49 7.44
N SER A 140 12.86 -4.35 8.65
CA SER A 140 11.84 -5.21 9.25
C SER A 140 11.09 -4.41 10.33
N CYS A 141 10.10 -5.03 10.97
CA CYS A 141 9.54 -4.58 12.25
C CYS A 141 9.08 -3.11 12.24
N GLN A 142 8.05 -2.81 11.45
CA GLN A 142 7.53 -1.45 11.29
C GLN A 142 6.26 -1.17 12.09
N ARG A 143 6.19 -1.61 13.35
CA ARG A 143 4.97 -1.54 14.16
C ARG A 143 4.33 -0.14 14.17
N TYR A 144 3.12 -0.02 13.63
CA TYR A 144 2.46 1.27 13.34
C TYR A 144 2.24 2.12 14.59
N ASP A 145 1.76 1.51 15.67
CA ASP A 145 1.33 2.22 16.88
C ASP A 145 2.50 2.75 17.75
N THR A 146 3.73 2.30 17.49
CA THR A 146 4.93 2.64 18.28
C THR A 146 5.64 3.92 17.83
N GLY A 147 5.45 4.36 16.59
CA GLY A 147 6.16 5.54 16.09
C GLY A 147 5.86 5.92 14.65
N HIS A 148 6.25 7.15 14.29
CA HIS A 148 6.21 7.63 12.92
C HIS A 148 7.45 7.16 12.15
N TRP A 149 7.28 6.81 10.88
CA TRP A 149 8.33 6.19 10.09
C TRP A 149 9.28 7.21 9.45
N ALA A 150 10.07 7.88 10.29
CA ALA A 150 11.17 8.75 9.83
C ALA A 150 12.23 7.97 9.01
N ALA A 151 12.46 6.71 9.36
CA ALA A 151 13.34 5.81 8.61
C ALA A 151 12.89 5.65 7.15
N TRP A 152 11.58 5.50 6.90
CA TRP A 152 11.06 5.41 5.53
C TRP A 152 11.22 6.70 4.74
N ARG A 153 11.01 7.86 5.37
CA ARG A 153 11.30 9.16 4.71
C ARG A 153 12.77 9.27 4.31
N HIS A 154 13.66 8.83 5.18
CA HIS A 154 15.10 8.83 4.90
C HIS A 154 15.47 7.84 3.80
N ALA A 155 14.94 6.62 3.85
CA ALA A 155 15.17 5.59 2.84
C ALA A 155 14.69 6.03 1.45
N ALA A 156 13.49 6.62 1.37
CA ALA A 156 12.92 7.15 0.13
C ALA A 156 13.81 8.22 -0.52
N ALA A 157 14.58 8.99 0.26
CA ALA A 157 15.49 10.01 -0.24
C ALA A 157 16.86 9.47 -0.73
N ARG A 158 17.13 8.17 -0.61
CA ARG A 158 18.46 7.57 -0.89
C ARG A 158 18.57 6.87 -2.25
N GLU A 159 17.51 6.91 -3.05
CA GLU A 159 17.45 6.27 -4.38
C GLU A 159 18.06 4.85 -4.36
N ALA A 160 17.50 3.98 -3.52
CA ALA A 160 17.94 2.59 -3.44
C ALA A 160 17.62 1.85 -4.75
N ASP A 161 18.48 0.90 -5.12
CA ASP A 161 18.22 -0.01 -6.23
C ASP A 161 17.21 -1.10 -5.86
N LEU A 162 17.13 -1.41 -4.56
CA LEU A 162 16.31 -2.49 -4.00
C LEU A 162 15.96 -2.21 -2.54
N VAL A 163 14.74 -2.56 -2.14
CA VAL A 163 14.37 -2.70 -0.72
C VAL A 163 14.20 -4.18 -0.41
N ILE A 164 14.81 -4.65 0.68
CA ILE A 164 14.66 -5.99 1.21
C ILE A 164 13.93 -5.85 2.55
N PHE A 165 12.71 -6.38 2.62
CA PHE A 165 11.89 -6.32 3.81
C PHE A 165 11.70 -7.72 4.39
N VAL A 166 12.23 -7.94 5.59
CA VAL A 166 12.44 -9.30 6.17
C VAL A 166 11.47 -9.65 7.29
N GLY A 167 10.20 -9.26 7.14
CA GLY A 167 9.13 -9.63 8.07
C GLY A 167 8.69 -8.52 9.02
N ASP A 168 7.58 -8.78 9.71
CA ASP A 168 6.87 -7.82 10.56
C ASP A 168 6.46 -6.54 9.84
N TYR A 169 5.93 -6.72 8.62
CA TYR A 169 5.37 -5.64 7.82
C TYR A 169 4.13 -5.08 8.49
N ILE A 170 3.33 -5.94 9.11
CA ILE A 170 2.23 -5.58 10.00
C ILE A 170 2.44 -6.19 11.38
N TYR A 171 1.66 -5.72 12.36
CA TYR A 171 1.46 -6.38 13.64
C TYR A 171 -0.04 -6.59 13.83
N GLU A 172 -0.43 -7.74 14.35
CA GLU A 172 -1.83 -8.20 14.43
C GLU A 172 -2.61 -7.55 15.59
N TYR A 173 -1.92 -7.00 16.59
CA TYR A 173 -2.50 -6.49 17.84
C TYR A 173 -3.42 -5.29 17.69
N ALA A 174 -4.37 -5.11 18.62
CA ALA A 174 -4.99 -3.79 18.82
C ALA A 174 -3.96 -2.78 19.36
N ALA A 175 -4.16 -1.48 19.09
CA ALA A 175 -3.28 -0.45 19.63
C ALA A 175 -3.41 -0.37 21.16
N PRO A 176 -2.29 -0.28 21.91
CA PRO A 176 -2.33 -0.08 23.35
C PRO A 176 -2.83 1.33 23.70
N LYS A 177 -3.35 1.51 24.92
CA LYS A 177 -3.66 2.84 25.45
C LYS A 177 -2.39 3.68 25.51
N GLY A 178 -2.47 4.92 25.03
CA GLY A 178 -1.32 5.84 25.00
C GLY A 178 -0.32 5.58 23.86
N ALA A 179 -0.68 4.76 22.87
CA ALA A 179 0.11 4.60 21.65
C ALA A 179 0.45 5.96 21.00
N VAL A 180 1.66 6.07 20.44
CA VAL A 180 2.11 7.27 19.71
C VAL A 180 1.19 7.52 18.50
N ARG A 181 0.77 6.42 17.84
CA ARG A 181 -0.16 6.44 16.72
C ARG A 181 -1.34 5.50 17.00
N PRO A 182 -2.40 5.98 17.66
CA PRO A 182 -3.53 5.13 18.00
C PRO A 182 -4.30 4.69 16.75
N HIS A 183 -4.86 3.49 16.80
CA HIS A 183 -5.87 3.02 15.85
C HIS A 183 -6.96 2.22 16.59
N SER A 184 -8.16 2.17 16.02
CA SER A 184 -9.31 1.48 16.62
C SER A 184 -9.47 0.02 16.17
N GLN A 185 -8.62 -0.47 15.28
CA GLN A 185 -8.71 -1.83 14.76
C GLN A 185 -8.51 -2.87 15.89
N PRO A 186 -9.30 -3.97 15.89
CA PRO A 186 -9.17 -5.04 16.86
C PRO A 186 -7.92 -5.89 16.60
N LEU A 187 -7.69 -6.87 17.47
CA LEU A 187 -6.79 -7.99 17.17
C LEU A 187 -7.24 -8.65 15.85
N ALA A 188 -6.32 -8.81 14.90
CA ALA A 188 -6.62 -9.43 13.62
C ALA A 188 -6.94 -10.92 13.81
N ARG A 189 -8.08 -11.36 13.28
CA ARG A 189 -8.59 -12.73 13.41
C ARG A 189 -9.29 -13.25 12.16
N THR A 190 -9.64 -12.35 11.24
CA THR A 190 -10.37 -12.65 10.01
C THR A 190 -9.63 -12.03 8.84
N LEU A 191 -9.91 -12.50 7.63
CA LEU A 191 -9.35 -11.91 6.41
C LEU A 191 -9.66 -10.41 6.30
N ALA A 192 -10.86 -9.99 6.69
CA ALA A 192 -11.23 -8.58 6.73
C ALA A 192 -10.34 -7.78 7.70
N HIS A 193 -10.08 -8.30 8.91
CA HIS A 193 -9.19 -7.62 9.86
C HIS A 193 -7.76 -7.49 9.31
N PHE A 194 -7.22 -8.53 8.67
CA PHE A 194 -5.89 -8.45 8.08
C PHE A 194 -5.83 -7.47 6.90
N ARG A 195 -6.83 -7.48 6.01
CA ARG A 195 -6.95 -6.49 4.92
C ARG A 195 -7.00 -5.06 5.44
N ASP A 196 -7.75 -4.81 6.51
CA ASP A 196 -7.83 -3.51 7.17
C ASP A 196 -6.49 -3.14 7.82
N ARG A 197 -5.79 -4.12 8.40
CA ARG A 197 -4.47 -3.93 9.00
C ARG A 197 -3.42 -3.54 7.97
N TYR A 198 -3.34 -4.24 6.85
CA TYR A 198 -2.45 -3.83 5.76
C TYR A 198 -2.83 -2.47 5.18
N ALA A 199 -4.13 -2.19 5.01
CA ALA A 199 -4.58 -0.87 4.56
C ALA A 199 -4.15 0.25 5.51
N LEU A 200 -4.23 0.04 6.83
CA LEU A 200 -3.72 1.00 7.83
C LEU A 200 -2.23 1.27 7.64
N TYR A 201 -1.41 0.23 7.52
CA TYR A 201 0.03 0.39 7.35
C TYR A 201 0.36 1.07 6.02
N LYS A 202 -0.24 0.61 4.92
CA LYS A 202 -0.02 1.15 3.58
C LYS A 202 -0.65 2.53 3.36
N SER A 203 -1.46 3.04 4.29
CA SER A 203 -1.96 4.42 4.24
C SER A 203 -0.91 5.47 4.63
N ASP A 204 0.22 5.05 5.24
CA ASP A 204 1.27 5.97 5.66
C ASP A 204 2.02 6.55 4.44
N PRO A 205 2.08 7.88 4.29
CA PRO A 205 2.74 8.50 3.14
C PRO A 205 4.24 8.20 3.03
N ALA A 206 4.94 7.99 4.15
CA ALA A 206 6.37 7.66 4.13
C ALA A 206 6.59 6.26 3.57
N LEU A 207 5.74 5.30 3.93
CA LEU A 207 5.81 3.94 3.38
C LEU A 207 5.37 3.90 1.91
N GLN A 208 4.34 4.64 1.53
CA GLN A 208 3.94 4.78 0.12
C GLN A 208 5.08 5.36 -0.73
N SER A 209 5.77 6.39 -0.23
CA SER A 209 6.93 6.97 -0.91
C SER A 209 8.08 5.97 -1.05
N ALA A 210 8.35 5.14 -0.04
CA ALA A 210 9.37 4.10 -0.12
C ALA A 210 9.00 3.00 -1.13
N HIS A 211 7.74 2.57 -1.18
CA HIS A 211 7.24 1.60 -2.18
C HIS A 211 7.29 2.14 -3.61
N ALA A 212 6.97 3.42 -3.80
CA ALA A 212 6.96 4.03 -5.13
C ALA A 212 8.36 4.32 -5.69
N ASN A 213 9.44 4.21 -4.90
CA ASN A 213 10.78 4.66 -5.31
C ASN A 213 11.74 3.55 -5.75
N ALA A 214 11.49 2.30 -5.38
CA ALA A 214 12.36 1.16 -5.66
C ALA A 214 11.56 -0.15 -5.68
N PRO A 215 12.02 -1.20 -6.38
CA PRO A 215 11.43 -2.53 -6.26
C PRO A 215 11.72 -3.16 -4.89
N TRP A 216 10.77 -3.95 -4.38
CA TRP A 216 10.87 -4.63 -3.09
C TRP A 216 11.01 -6.16 -3.26
N LEU A 217 11.89 -6.76 -2.47
CA LEU A 217 11.85 -8.17 -2.11
C LEU A 217 11.31 -8.27 -0.70
N VAL A 218 10.19 -8.98 -0.53
CA VAL A 218 9.47 -9.04 0.74
C VAL A 218 9.26 -10.49 1.14
N VAL A 219 9.50 -10.77 2.42
CA VAL A 219 9.12 -12.00 3.08
C VAL A 219 8.32 -11.65 4.34
N TRP A 220 7.48 -12.57 4.81
CA TRP A 220 6.82 -12.43 6.11
C TRP A 220 7.69 -13.01 7.23
N ASP A 221 7.36 -12.66 8.46
CA ASP A 221 7.75 -13.36 9.69
C ASP A 221 6.47 -13.73 10.46
N ASP A 222 6.48 -13.72 11.78
CA ASP A 222 5.41 -14.21 12.62
C ASP A 222 4.21 -13.24 12.68
N HIS A 223 4.45 -11.94 12.77
CA HIS A 223 3.40 -10.93 12.99
C HIS A 223 2.49 -10.66 11.78
N GLU A 224 2.80 -11.21 10.61
CA GLU A 224 1.83 -11.32 9.50
C GLU A 224 0.66 -12.27 9.79
N VAL A 225 0.78 -13.09 10.85
CA VAL A 225 -0.26 -14.02 11.31
C VAL A 225 -0.50 -13.88 12.81
N GLU A 226 0.46 -14.28 13.63
CA GLU A 226 0.42 -14.26 15.08
C GLU A 226 1.85 -14.38 15.63
N ASN A 227 2.18 -13.58 16.63
CA ASN A 227 3.44 -13.65 17.35
C ASN A 227 3.89 -15.09 17.67
N ASP A 228 5.19 -15.35 17.45
CA ASP A 228 5.91 -16.61 17.64
C ASP A 228 5.32 -17.83 16.92
N TYR A 229 4.51 -17.67 15.86
CA TYR A 229 3.94 -18.84 15.21
C TYR A 229 4.99 -19.70 14.48
N ALA A 230 4.86 -21.01 14.63
CA ALA A 230 5.64 -22.03 13.96
C ALA A 230 4.69 -23.09 13.39
N ASN A 231 4.55 -23.11 12.07
CA ASN A 231 3.64 -24.00 11.33
C ASN A 231 2.17 -23.87 11.82
N ASP A 232 1.69 -24.84 12.62
CA ASP A 232 0.34 -24.93 13.16
C ASP A 232 0.28 -24.61 14.67
N ARG A 233 1.35 -24.04 15.23
CA ARG A 233 1.40 -23.60 16.64
C ARG A 233 1.73 -22.12 16.74
N GLY A 234 0.86 -21.34 17.35
CA GLY A 234 1.07 -19.92 17.63
C GLY A 234 1.13 -19.67 19.14
N GLN A 235 1.41 -18.43 19.52
CA GLN A 235 1.42 -18.05 20.93
C GLN A 235 0.05 -18.24 21.60
N ARG A 236 -1.06 -18.08 20.86
CA ARG A 236 -2.43 -18.18 21.42
C ARG A 236 -3.26 -19.28 20.77
N LEU A 237 -3.05 -19.56 19.48
CA LEU A 237 -3.83 -20.55 18.74
C LEU A 237 -2.98 -21.75 18.33
N THR A 238 -3.62 -22.91 18.13
CA THR A 238 -2.94 -24.12 17.63
C THR A 238 -3.85 -24.91 16.68
N GLY A 239 -3.25 -25.81 15.89
CA GLY A 239 -3.94 -26.71 14.99
C GLY A 239 -4.82 -25.98 13.98
N ALA A 240 -6.06 -26.45 13.82
CA ALA A 240 -6.99 -25.93 12.82
C ALA A 240 -7.31 -24.44 12.98
N GLU A 241 -7.35 -23.92 14.22
CA GLU A 241 -7.63 -22.50 14.48
C GLU A 241 -6.51 -21.60 13.97
N LEU A 242 -5.25 -22.00 14.21
CA LEU A 242 -4.11 -21.26 13.68
C LEU A 242 -4.02 -21.39 12.16
N LEU A 243 -4.28 -22.57 11.59
CA LEU A 243 -4.28 -22.74 10.14
C LEU A 243 -5.35 -21.86 9.46
N ALA A 244 -6.53 -21.70 10.07
CA ALA A 244 -7.53 -20.75 9.59
C ALA A 244 -7.05 -19.29 9.68
N LEU A 245 -6.38 -18.91 10.76
CA LEU A 245 -5.78 -17.58 10.92
C LEU A 245 -4.67 -17.34 9.88
N ARG A 246 -3.78 -18.32 9.68
CA ARG A 246 -2.67 -18.30 8.73
C ARG A 246 -3.17 -18.14 7.29
N ALA A 247 -4.25 -18.85 6.92
CA ALA A 247 -4.88 -18.69 5.62
C ALA A 247 -5.34 -17.25 5.38
N ALA A 248 -5.97 -16.62 6.39
CA ALA A 248 -6.41 -15.23 6.31
C ALA A 248 -5.22 -14.25 6.23
N GLY A 249 -4.19 -14.46 7.05
CA GLY A 249 -2.97 -13.63 7.06
C GLY A 249 -2.21 -13.71 5.75
N TYR A 250 -1.97 -14.92 5.22
CA TYR A 250 -1.27 -15.14 3.95
C TYR A 250 -2.03 -14.58 2.75
N GLN A 251 -3.36 -14.75 2.70
CA GLN A 251 -4.15 -14.16 1.62
C GLN A 251 -4.04 -12.64 1.65
N ALA A 252 -4.21 -12.01 2.82
CA ALA A 252 -4.06 -10.58 2.95
C ALA A 252 -2.63 -10.10 2.62
N TRP A 253 -1.60 -10.86 3.00
CA TRP A 253 -0.21 -10.54 2.64
C TRP A 253 -0.03 -10.49 1.12
N TRP A 254 -0.45 -11.53 0.40
CA TRP A 254 -0.33 -11.58 -1.06
C TRP A 254 -1.10 -10.44 -1.74
N GLU A 255 -2.31 -10.12 -1.27
CA GLU A 255 -3.12 -9.01 -1.77
C GLU A 255 -2.44 -7.63 -1.59
N HIS A 256 -1.49 -7.50 -0.66
CA HIS A 256 -0.87 -6.22 -0.28
C HIS A 256 0.62 -6.10 -0.61
N MET A 257 1.23 -7.17 -1.11
CA MET A 257 2.65 -7.22 -1.46
C MET A 257 2.90 -7.26 -2.97
N PRO A 258 4.00 -6.66 -3.46
CA PRO A 258 4.37 -6.68 -4.86
C PRO A 258 5.05 -8.01 -5.25
N VAL A 259 4.30 -9.10 -5.13
CA VAL A 259 4.72 -10.48 -5.43
C VAL A 259 3.94 -11.06 -6.61
N PRO A 260 4.44 -12.09 -7.31
CA PRO A 260 3.82 -12.59 -8.53
C PRO A 260 2.49 -13.27 -8.22
N LYS A 261 1.63 -13.38 -9.23
CA LYS A 261 0.33 -14.07 -9.12
C LYS A 261 0.49 -15.53 -8.67
N ALA A 262 1.59 -16.17 -9.08
CA ALA A 262 1.90 -17.55 -8.71
C ALA A 262 2.15 -17.76 -7.20
N MET A 263 2.40 -16.69 -6.44
CA MET A 263 2.55 -16.76 -4.97
C MET A 263 1.20 -16.65 -4.23
N ARG A 264 0.08 -16.59 -4.95
CA ARG A 264 -1.26 -16.58 -4.32
C ARG A 264 -1.43 -17.84 -3.47
N PRO A 265 -1.76 -17.71 -2.18
CA PRO A 265 -1.85 -18.85 -1.28
C PRO A 265 -3.04 -19.76 -1.59
N VAL A 266 -2.92 -21.02 -1.18
CA VAL A 266 -4.00 -22.01 -1.19
C VAL A 266 -4.33 -22.37 0.26
N GLY A 267 -5.34 -21.70 0.82
CA GLY A 267 -5.66 -21.83 2.23
C GLY A 267 -4.46 -21.43 3.10
N PRO A 268 -4.03 -22.27 4.06
CA PRO A 268 -2.90 -21.96 4.93
C PRO A 268 -1.54 -22.16 4.25
N ASP A 269 -1.48 -22.63 3.00
CA ASP A 269 -0.23 -22.96 2.33
C ASP A 269 0.17 -21.87 1.34
N ALA A 270 1.40 -21.38 1.50
CA ALA A 270 1.97 -20.32 0.68
C ALA A 270 3.47 -20.60 0.47
N ARG A 271 4.03 -20.07 -0.63
CA ARG A 271 5.46 -20.16 -0.93
C ARG A 271 6.03 -18.75 -1.01
N ILE A 272 7.19 -18.56 -0.38
CA ILE A 272 8.01 -17.35 -0.45
C ILE A 272 9.17 -17.61 -1.41
#